data_AF-A0AB39QBV1-F1
#
_entry.id   AF-A0AB39QBV1-F1
#
_cell.length_a   1.000
_cell.length_b   1.000
_cell.length_c   1.000
_cell.angle_alpha   90.00
_cell.angle_beta   90.00
_cell.angle_gamma   90.00
#
_symmetry.space_group_name_H-M   'P 1'
#
loop_
_entity.id
_entity.type
_entity.pdbx_description
1 polymer ?
#
loop_
_entity_poly.entity_id
_entity_poly.type
_entity_poly.pdbx_seq_one_letter_code
_entity_poly.pdbx_strand_id
1 'polypeptide(L)'
;MCELEDRQVDESEIGKGYKLAKDQVIPISDDELANLPLPTAKTVEIEACLPLESIDPLRIGAGYYLMPDGQVAAKPYKLLREALGRSSRVAIAKRAWHGRERLGMLRVRDQALVLHLMYWPDEIRDPAELLPSPVDLTDDELEGTLSLIDSTTREELEGLEFHDEYTDALAQIIEAKR
;
A
#
# COMPACT_ATOMS: atom_id res chain seq x y z
N MET A 1 -10.56 -8.75 -25.56
CA MET A 1 -11.47 -8.45 -26.69
C MET A 1 -11.38 -6.97 -26.95
N CYS A 2 -11.21 -6.55 -28.20
CA CYS A 2 -11.31 -5.13 -28.60
C CYS A 2 -12.79 -4.76 -28.75
N GLU A 3 -13.27 -3.74 -28.05
CA GLU A 3 -14.70 -3.32 -28.08
C GLU A 3 -15.15 -2.80 -29.46
N LEU A 4 -14.22 -2.30 -30.29
CA LEU A 4 -14.51 -1.76 -31.62
C LEU A 4 -14.50 -2.82 -32.73
N GLU A 5 -13.72 -3.89 -32.55
CA GLU A 5 -13.45 -4.90 -33.59
C GLU A 5 -13.98 -6.31 -33.23
N ASP A 6 -14.56 -6.47 -32.03
CA ASP A 6 -15.06 -7.72 -31.43
C ASP A 6 -14.14 -8.93 -31.64
N ARG A 7 -12.83 -8.70 -31.55
CA ARG A 7 -11.79 -9.71 -31.72
C ARG A 7 -10.89 -9.84 -30.50
N GLN A 8 -10.28 -11.01 -30.36
CA GLN A 8 -9.13 -11.17 -29.48
C GLN A 8 -7.96 -10.38 -30.06
N VAL A 9 -7.28 -9.63 -29.20
CA VAL A 9 -6.07 -8.83 -29.51
C VAL A 9 -4.90 -9.55 -28.86
N ASP A 10 -3.82 -9.72 -29.61
CA ASP A 10 -2.59 -10.33 -29.10
C ASP A 10 -1.83 -9.36 -28.18
N GLU A 11 -0.98 -9.86 -27.29
CA GLU A 11 -0.22 -9.01 -26.36
C GLU A 11 0.62 -7.93 -27.07
N SER A 12 1.09 -8.22 -28.29
CA SER A 12 1.81 -7.27 -29.15
C SER A 12 0.98 -6.06 -29.61
N GLU A 13 -0.35 -6.14 -29.53
CA GLU A 13 -1.28 -5.06 -29.87
C GLU A 13 -1.70 -4.24 -28.63
N ILE A 14 -1.27 -4.64 -27.43
CA ILE A 14 -1.67 -4.03 -26.15
C ILE A 14 -0.54 -3.12 -25.64
N GLY A 15 -0.61 -1.84 -26.02
CA GLY A 15 0.33 -0.81 -25.56
C GLY A 15 -0.06 -0.17 -24.22
N LYS A 16 0.90 0.53 -23.60
CA LYS A 16 0.68 1.43 -22.47
C LYS A 16 0.64 2.88 -22.98
N GLY A 17 0.00 3.79 -22.25
CA GLY A 17 -0.03 5.21 -22.64
C GLY A 17 -0.45 6.13 -21.51
N TYR A 18 -0.01 7.40 -21.60
CA TYR A 18 -0.33 8.44 -20.64
C TYR A 18 -1.46 9.34 -21.16
N LYS A 19 -2.52 9.51 -20.36
CA LYS A 19 -3.70 10.30 -20.73
C LYS A 19 -3.55 11.75 -20.27
N LEU A 20 -3.39 12.69 -21.21
CA LEU A 20 -3.33 14.13 -20.89
C LEU A 20 -4.71 14.80 -20.82
N ALA A 21 -5.65 14.33 -21.65
CA ALA A 21 -7.01 14.86 -21.73
C ALA A 21 -8.00 13.72 -22.06
N LYS A 22 -9.31 13.99 -22.09
CA LYS A 22 -10.33 12.95 -22.35
C LYS A 22 -10.03 12.12 -23.60
N ASP A 23 -9.55 12.76 -24.66
CA ASP A 23 -9.33 12.15 -25.98
C ASP A 23 -7.86 12.20 -26.45
N GLN A 24 -6.91 12.51 -25.55
CA GLN A 24 -5.47 12.55 -25.88
C GLN A 24 -4.68 11.58 -25.00
N VAL A 25 -4.17 10.52 -25.64
CA VAL A 25 -3.28 9.52 -25.04
C VAL A 25 -1.96 9.53 -25.81
N ILE A 26 -0.84 9.69 -25.10
CA ILE A 26 0.49 9.50 -25.67
C ILE A 26 0.86 8.02 -25.47
N PRO A 27 1.11 7.23 -26.52
CA PRO A 27 1.60 5.86 -26.38
C PRO A 27 3.02 5.87 -25.79
N ILE A 28 3.31 4.89 -24.94
CA ILE A 28 4.63 4.70 -24.34
C ILE A 28 5.01 3.23 -24.56
N SER A 29 6.14 3.00 -25.24
CA SER A 29 6.66 1.66 -25.48
C SER A 29 7.31 1.05 -24.24
N ASP A 30 7.37 -0.29 -24.18
CA ASP A 30 8.07 -0.97 -23.08
C ASP A 30 9.58 -0.74 -23.08
N ASP A 31 10.19 -0.47 -24.24
CA ASP A 31 11.60 -0.05 -24.34
C ASP A 31 11.83 1.34 -23.74
N GLU A 32 10.93 2.31 -23.96
CA GLU A 32 10.99 3.62 -23.32
C GLU A 32 10.85 3.51 -21.79
N LEU A 33 9.95 2.64 -21.31
CA LEU A 33 9.79 2.36 -19.88
C LEU A 33 11.02 1.66 -19.28
N ALA A 34 11.61 0.69 -19.98
CA ALA A 34 12.79 -0.05 -19.53
C ALA A 34 14.05 0.82 -19.44
N ASN A 35 14.16 1.84 -20.30
CA ASN A 35 15.29 2.78 -20.31
C ASN A 35 15.07 4.04 -19.43
N LEU A 36 14.00 4.10 -18.63
CA LEU A 36 13.78 5.21 -17.69
C LEU A 36 14.96 5.32 -16.69
N PRO A 37 15.64 6.48 -16.59
CA PRO A 37 16.75 6.66 -15.68
C PRO A 37 16.24 6.85 -14.25
N LEU A 38 15.92 5.74 -13.57
CA LEU A 38 15.56 5.72 -12.15
C LEU A 38 16.83 5.65 -11.27
N PRO A 39 17.20 6.71 -10.53
CA PRO A 39 18.38 6.70 -9.66
C PRO A 39 18.27 5.62 -8.56
N THR A 40 17.04 5.36 -8.12
CA THR A 40 16.68 4.39 -7.07
C THR A 40 16.68 2.93 -7.52
N ALA A 41 17.22 2.62 -8.71
CA ALA A 41 17.24 1.28 -9.33
C ALA A 41 17.79 0.15 -8.44
N LYS A 42 18.70 0.45 -7.51
CA LYS A 42 19.40 -0.54 -6.66
C LYS A 42 19.52 -0.15 -5.18
N THR A 43 18.94 0.98 -4.77
CA THR A 43 19.14 1.56 -3.45
C THR A 43 17.84 2.09 -2.87
N VAL A 44 17.70 1.97 -1.55
CA VAL A 44 16.65 2.62 -0.77
C VAL A 44 17.19 3.97 -0.32
N GLU A 45 16.69 5.06 -0.90
CA GLU A 45 17.13 6.42 -0.60
C GLU A 45 16.18 7.04 0.44
N ILE A 46 16.72 7.52 1.57
CA ILE A 46 15.93 8.10 2.66
C ILE A 46 15.74 9.60 2.40
N GLU A 47 14.48 10.02 2.27
CA GLU A 47 14.07 11.38 1.95
C GLU A 47 13.79 12.21 3.20
N ALA A 48 13.11 11.63 4.19
CA ALA A 48 12.66 12.32 5.39
C ALA A 48 12.51 11.37 6.58
N CYS A 49 12.46 11.91 7.81
CA CYS A 49 12.19 11.15 9.03
C CYS A 49 11.16 11.88 9.91
N LEU A 50 9.98 11.29 10.08
CA LEU A 50 8.79 11.88 10.72
C LEU A 50 8.22 10.97 11.84
N PRO A 51 7.37 11.51 12.73
CA PRO A 51 6.53 10.69 13.61
C PRO A 51 5.64 9.75 12.80
N LEU A 52 5.26 8.60 13.38
CA LEU A 52 4.32 7.67 12.74
C LEU A 52 2.91 8.28 12.62
N GLU A 53 2.48 9.03 13.63
CA GLU A 53 1.13 9.64 13.68
C GLU A 53 0.87 10.70 12.60
N SER A 54 1.90 11.23 11.94
CA SER A 54 1.74 12.18 10.83
C SER A 54 1.56 11.49 9.47
N ILE A 55 1.42 10.16 9.44
CA ILE A 55 1.16 9.39 8.22
C ILE A 55 -0.28 8.90 8.26
N ASP A 56 -1.06 9.39 7.29
CA ASP A 56 -2.39 8.88 7.01
C ASP A 56 -2.36 7.36 6.74
N PRO A 57 -3.10 6.53 7.49
CA PRO A 57 -3.19 5.09 7.27
C PRO A 57 -3.56 4.70 5.83
N LEU A 58 -4.32 5.53 5.10
CA LEU A 58 -4.65 5.29 3.68
C LEU A 58 -3.42 5.28 2.77
N ARG A 59 -2.30 5.88 3.20
CA ARG A 59 -1.02 5.84 2.47
C ARG A 59 -0.22 4.56 2.72
N ILE A 60 -0.62 3.71 3.67
CA ILE A 60 0.16 2.54 4.10
C ILE A 60 -0.34 1.28 3.38
N GLY A 61 0.52 0.71 2.54
CA GLY A 61 0.30 -0.56 1.85
C GLY A 61 1.00 -1.75 2.53
N ALA A 62 1.23 -2.80 1.73
CA ALA A 62 1.83 -4.06 2.18
C ALA A 62 3.20 -3.86 2.87
N GLY A 63 3.38 -4.53 4.01
CA GLY A 63 4.60 -4.51 4.82
C GLY A 63 5.51 -5.70 4.57
N TYR A 64 6.81 -5.45 4.46
CA TYR A 64 7.86 -6.46 4.24
C TYR A 64 8.94 -6.32 5.30
N TYR A 65 9.32 -7.44 5.93
CA TYR A 65 10.51 -7.47 6.78
C TYR A 65 11.78 -7.38 5.92
N LEU A 66 12.70 -6.49 6.29
CA LEU A 66 13.99 -6.35 5.63
C LEU A 66 15.08 -7.08 6.39
N MET A 67 15.93 -7.79 5.64
CA MET A 67 17.21 -8.33 6.11
C MET A 67 18.38 -7.64 5.40
N PRO A 68 19.56 -7.49 6.03
CA PRO A 68 20.76 -7.01 5.35
C PRO A 68 21.24 -8.01 4.30
N ASP A 69 21.62 -7.51 3.12
CA ASP A 69 22.29 -8.31 2.09
C ASP A 69 23.78 -8.48 2.43
N GLY A 70 24.10 -9.62 3.05
CA GLY A 70 25.46 -9.99 3.43
C GLY A 70 26.10 -9.13 4.53
N GLN A 71 27.37 -9.45 4.83
CA GLN A 71 28.08 -8.90 5.99
C GLN A 71 28.37 -7.39 5.87
N VAL A 72 28.51 -6.87 4.64
CA VAL A 72 28.78 -5.45 4.39
C VAL A 72 27.58 -4.58 4.77
N ALA A 73 26.36 -5.02 4.48
CA ALA A 73 25.13 -4.31 4.82
C ALA A 73 24.75 -4.40 6.31
N ALA A 74 25.28 -5.37 7.06
CA ALA A 74 24.90 -5.64 8.45
C ALA A 74 25.12 -4.44 9.40
N LYS A 75 26.24 -3.71 9.25
CA LYS A 75 26.53 -2.53 10.09
C LYS A 75 25.61 -1.34 9.75
N PRO A 76 25.45 -0.90 8.48
CA PRO A 76 24.46 0.11 8.11
C PRO A 76 23.03 -0.24 8.54
N TYR A 77 22.58 -1.47 8.30
CA TYR A 77 21.26 -1.96 8.72
C TYR A 77 21.04 -1.80 10.23
N LYS A 78 22.00 -2.28 11.05
CA LYS A 78 21.92 -2.17 12.50
C LYS A 78 21.93 -0.71 12.97
N LEU A 79 22.76 0.15 12.38
CA LEU A 79 22.79 1.58 12.70
C LEU A 79 21.45 2.27 12.42
N LEU A 80 20.86 2.02 11.25
CA LEU A 80 19.56 2.59 10.88
C LEU A 80 18.43 2.10 11.81
N ARG A 81 18.39 0.80 12.11
CA ARG A 81 17.41 0.22 13.06
C ARG A 81 17.53 0.83 14.45
N GLU A 82 18.74 0.95 14.98
CA GLU A 82 18.98 1.56 16.30
C GLU A 82 18.64 3.06 16.32
N ALA A 83 18.95 3.80 15.25
CA ALA A 83 18.65 5.23 15.15
C ALA A 83 17.14 5.52 15.05
N LEU A 84 16.41 4.79 14.21
CA LEU A 84 14.96 4.92 14.09
C LEU A 84 14.25 4.52 15.40
N GLY A 85 14.66 3.39 16.00
CA GLY A 85 14.08 2.91 17.25
C GLY A 85 14.29 3.87 18.43
N ARG A 86 15.44 4.54 18.53
CA ARG A 86 15.72 5.54 19.57
C ARG A 86 15.06 6.90 19.33
N SER A 87 14.75 7.23 18.09
CA SER A 87 14.12 8.51 17.74
C SER A 87 12.60 8.46 17.76
N SER A 88 12.00 7.27 17.89
CA SER A 88 10.56 7.02 17.74
C SER A 88 9.99 7.57 16.43
N ARG A 89 10.81 7.58 15.37
CA ARG A 89 10.46 8.05 14.02
C ARG A 89 10.48 6.92 13.01
N VAL A 90 9.79 7.16 11.91
CA VAL A 90 9.86 6.38 10.69
C VAL A 90 10.62 7.16 9.61
N ALA A 91 11.34 6.45 8.75
CA ALA A 91 12.01 7.03 7.60
C ALA A 91 11.16 6.83 6.34
N ILE A 92 10.85 7.91 5.64
CA ILE A 92 10.29 7.84 4.29
C ILE A 92 11.43 7.68 3.30
N ALA A 93 11.25 6.76 2.36
CA ALA A 93 12.27 6.40 1.39
C ALA A 93 11.66 6.11 0.01
N LYS A 94 12.50 6.18 -1.02
CA LYS A 94 12.18 5.75 -2.39
C LYS A 94 12.98 4.51 -2.78
N ARG A 95 12.36 3.63 -3.56
CA ARG A 95 12.98 2.45 -4.19
C ARG A 95 12.37 2.25 -5.58
N ALA A 96 13.18 1.84 -6.55
CA ALA A 96 12.65 1.24 -7.77
C ALA A 96 12.03 -0.15 -7.47
N TRP A 97 10.72 -0.28 -7.65
CA TRP A 97 10.00 -1.54 -7.63
C TRP A 97 9.48 -1.90 -9.02
N HIS A 98 10.03 -2.99 -9.58
CA HIS A 98 9.64 -3.53 -10.90
C HIS A 98 9.58 -2.45 -12.01
N GLY A 99 10.66 -1.68 -12.15
CA GLY A 99 10.78 -0.63 -13.18
C GLY A 99 10.00 0.66 -12.90
N ARG A 100 9.44 0.85 -11.69
CA ARG A 100 8.78 2.09 -11.27
C ARG A 100 9.27 2.55 -9.92
N GLU A 101 9.43 3.84 -9.72
CA GLU A 101 9.74 4.37 -8.38
C GLU A 101 8.51 4.25 -7.46
N ARG A 102 8.74 3.76 -6.25
CA ARG A 102 7.73 3.61 -5.20
C ARG A 102 8.19 4.33 -3.95
N LEU A 103 7.26 5.04 -3.33
CA LEU A 103 7.40 5.54 -1.97
C LEU A 103 7.30 4.37 -0.98
N GLY A 104 7.99 4.48 0.15
CA GLY A 104 7.89 3.51 1.23
C GLY A 104 8.26 4.10 2.59
N MET A 105 7.75 3.47 3.65
CA MET A 105 8.03 3.82 5.03
C MET A 105 8.84 2.71 5.70
N LEU A 106 10.04 3.03 6.14
CA LEU A 106 10.85 2.22 7.04
C LEU A 106 10.50 2.53 8.49
N ARG A 107 10.04 1.52 9.23
CA ARG A 107 9.86 1.57 10.68
C ARG A 107 10.54 0.41 11.37
N VAL A 108 10.83 0.55 12.65
CA VAL A 108 11.28 -0.58 13.48
C VAL A 108 10.05 -1.34 13.98
N ARG A 109 10.12 -2.67 13.96
CA ARG A 109 9.26 -3.55 14.74
C ARG A 109 10.16 -4.58 15.40
N ASP A 110 10.08 -4.68 16.72
CA ASP A 110 10.92 -5.56 17.54
C ASP A 110 12.43 -5.36 17.25
N GLN A 111 13.08 -6.32 16.59
CA GLN A 111 14.48 -6.23 16.16
C GLN A 111 14.68 -6.22 14.64
N ALA A 112 13.62 -5.94 13.87
CA ALA A 112 13.66 -5.84 12.42
C ALA A 112 13.29 -4.44 11.91
N LEU A 113 13.80 -4.10 10.72
CA LEU A 113 13.21 -3.05 9.90
C LEU A 113 12.04 -3.63 9.11
N VAL A 114 10.91 -2.93 9.12
CA VAL A 114 9.74 -3.19 8.29
C VAL A 114 9.63 -2.07 7.27
N LEU A 115 9.62 -2.43 6.00
CA LEU A 115 9.29 -1.52 4.91
C LEU A 115 7.81 -1.71 4.54
N HIS A 116 7.01 -0.68 4.76
CA HIS A 116 5.70 -0.58 4.13
C HIS A 116 5.86 0.06 2.75
N LEU A 117 5.26 -0.55 1.73
CA LEU A 117 5.00 0.18 0.48
C LEU A 117 4.03 1.33 0.80
N MET A 118 4.19 2.46 0.13
CA MET A 118 3.26 3.57 0.26
C MET A 118 2.65 3.96 -1.07
N TYR A 119 1.38 4.39 -1.01
CA TYR A 119 0.70 5.02 -2.12
C TYR A 119 1.19 6.47 -2.27
N TRP A 120 1.42 6.89 -3.50
CA TRP A 120 1.64 8.30 -3.82
C TRP A 120 0.33 9.10 -3.57
N PRO A 121 0.40 10.43 -3.35
CA PRO A 121 -0.81 11.24 -3.12
C PRO A 121 -1.84 11.16 -4.24
N ASP A 122 -1.41 10.97 -5.48
CA ASP A 122 -2.24 10.78 -6.68
C ASP A 122 -2.79 9.35 -6.86
N GLU A 123 -2.28 8.36 -6.11
CA GLU A 123 -2.84 7.00 -6.05
C GLU A 123 -4.03 6.91 -5.08
N ILE A 124 -4.34 7.98 -4.33
CA ILE A 124 -5.47 8.06 -3.39
C ILE A 124 -6.59 8.91 -4.00
N ARG A 125 -7.81 8.35 -4.07
CA ARG A 125 -9.00 9.06 -4.56
C ARG A 125 -9.43 10.15 -3.56
N ASP A 126 -9.87 11.29 -4.09
CA ASP A 126 -10.46 12.37 -3.29
C ASP A 126 -11.79 11.89 -2.64
N PRO A 127 -11.95 11.96 -1.31
CA PRO A 127 -13.20 11.57 -0.65
C PRO A 127 -14.40 12.41 -1.10
N ALA A 128 -14.21 13.64 -1.60
CA ALA A 128 -15.31 14.48 -2.07
C ALA A 128 -16.08 13.87 -3.27
N GLU A 129 -15.45 12.98 -4.05
CA GLU A 129 -16.11 12.22 -5.12
C GLU A 129 -17.03 11.09 -4.60
N LEU A 130 -16.95 10.76 -3.30
CA LEU A 130 -17.62 9.61 -2.68
C LEU A 130 -18.67 9.99 -1.63
N LEU A 131 -18.74 11.26 -1.23
CA LEU A 131 -19.70 11.69 -0.19
C LEU A 131 -21.15 11.61 -0.71
N PRO A 132 -22.10 11.13 0.12
CA PRO A 132 -23.52 11.22 -0.21
C PRO A 132 -23.98 12.68 -0.28
N SER A 133 -25.14 12.92 -0.88
CA SER A 133 -25.80 14.22 -0.76
C SER A 133 -26.05 14.56 0.72
N PRO A 134 -26.03 15.84 1.13
CA PRO A 134 -26.31 16.23 2.51
C PRO A 134 -27.65 15.69 3.01
N VAL A 135 -27.66 15.13 4.21
CA VAL A 135 -28.84 14.65 4.93
C VAL A 135 -28.78 15.23 6.34
N ASP A 136 -29.90 15.78 6.80
CA ASP A 136 -30.04 16.26 8.18
C ASP A 136 -30.23 15.08 9.14
N LEU A 137 -29.57 15.11 10.30
CA LEU A 137 -29.67 14.11 11.36
C LEU A 137 -30.24 14.76 12.62
N THR A 138 -31.02 14.01 13.39
CA THR A 138 -31.51 14.46 14.71
C THR A 138 -30.54 14.08 15.83
N ASP A 139 -30.56 14.85 16.93
CA ASP A 139 -29.71 14.56 18.10
C ASP A 139 -30.05 13.19 18.72
N ASP A 140 -31.33 12.79 18.74
CA ASP A 140 -31.80 11.49 19.23
C ASP A 140 -31.20 10.31 18.43
N GLU A 141 -31.11 10.44 17.09
CA GLU A 141 -30.50 9.44 16.22
C GLU A 141 -28.99 9.31 16.46
N LEU A 142 -28.32 10.44 16.72
CA LEU A 142 -26.90 10.49 17.05
C LEU A 142 -26.62 9.85 18.42
N GLU A 143 -27.39 10.19 19.46
CA GLU A 143 -27.23 9.63 20.80
C GLU A 143 -27.48 8.11 20.81
N GLY A 144 -28.54 7.64 20.13
CA GLY A 144 -28.81 6.21 19.96
C GLY A 144 -27.68 5.46 19.23
N THR A 145 -27.09 6.08 18.21
CA THR A 145 -25.96 5.50 17.46
C THR A 145 -24.68 5.46 18.29
N LEU A 146 -24.38 6.50 19.07
CA LEU A 146 -23.25 6.54 19.98
C LEU A 146 -23.34 5.44 21.05
N SER A 147 -24.52 5.25 21.65
CA SER A 147 -24.73 4.17 22.62
C SER A 147 -24.52 2.78 22.01
N LEU A 148 -24.92 2.57 20.75
CA LEU A 148 -24.66 1.32 20.03
C LEU A 148 -23.16 1.10 19.79
N ILE A 149 -22.42 2.15 19.39
CA ILE A 149 -20.96 2.10 19.22
C ILE A 149 -20.29 1.74 20.55
N ASP A 150 -20.62 2.42 21.64
CA ASP A 150 -20.06 2.15 22.97
C ASP A 150 -20.31 0.69 23.41
N SER A 151 -21.53 0.18 23.21
CA SER A 151 -21.88 -1.21 23.55
C SER A 151 -21.17 -2.28 22.71
N THR A 152 -20.66 -1.90 21.53
CA THR A 152 -19.97 -2.80 20.58
C THR A 152 -18.45 -2.64 20.63
N THR A 153 -17.95 -1.55 21.22
CA THR A 153 -16.52 -1.22 21.29
C THR A 153 -15.75 -2.21 22.14
N ARG A 154 -14.54 -2.55 21.69
CA ARG A 154 -13.58 -3.39 22.42
C ARG A 154 -12.22 -2.70 22.46
N GLU A 155 -11.50 -2.85 23.57
CA GLU A 155 -10.20 -2.21 23.78
C GLU A 155 -9.08 -2.88 22.96
N GLU A 156 -9.21 -4.17 22.67
CA GLU A 156 -8.23 -4.97 21.95
C GLU A 156 -8.87 -5.68 20.74
N LEU A 157 -8.08 -5.85 19.68
CA LEU A 157 -8.43 -6.69 18.52
C LEU A 157 -8.19 -8.18 18.82
N GLU A 158 -7.42 -8.49 19.86
CA GLU A 158 -7.13 -9.85 20.31
C GLU A 158 -8.41 -10.50 20.87
N GLY A 159 -8.63 -11.79 20.56
CA GLY A 159 -9.84 -12.51 20.95
C GLY A 159 -11.08 -12.28 20.07
N LEU A 160 -10.94 -11.57 18.94
CA LEU A 160 -11.90 -11.65 17.84
C LEU A 160 -11.57 -12.89 16.99
N GLU A 161 -12.49 -13.87 16.94
CA GLU A 161 -12.40 -15.05 16.07
C GLU A 161 -12.67 -14.68 14.60
N PHE A 162 -11.88 -13.76 14.05
CA PHE A 162 -11.87 -13.46 12.62
C PHE A 162 -11.21 -14.63 11.87
N HIS A 163 -12.03 -15.61 11.52
CA HIS A 163 -11.61 -16.76 10.73
C HIS A 163 -11.87 -16.50 9.24
N ASP A 164 -10.94 -16.97 8.39
CA ASP A 164 -11.16 -16.97 6.94
C ASP A 164 -11.99 -18.20 6.56
N GLU A 165 -13.33 -18.03 6.62
CA GLU A 165 -14.29 -19.08 6.27
C GLU A 165 -14.08 -19.65 4.87
N TYR A 166 -13.54 -18.86 3.92
CA TYR A 166 -13.23 -19.35 2.57
C TYR A 166 -12.06 -20.34 2.60
N THR A 167 -11.02 -20.08 3.40
CA THR A 167 -9.85 -20.97 3.51
C THR A 167 -10.22 -22.32 4.13
N ASP A 168 -11.06 -22.37 5.18
CA ASP A 168 -11.48 -23.67 5.73
C ASP A 168 -12.50 -24.38 4.83
N ALA A 169 -13.44 -23.67 4.20
CA ALA A 169 -14.32 -24.28 3.19
C ALA A 169 -13.52 -24.90 2.03
N LEU A 170 -12.42 -24.26 1.62
CA LEU A 170 -11.49 -24.83 0.63
C LEU A 170 -10.74 -26.04 1.20
N ALA A 171 -10.30 -26.01 2.46
CA ALA A 171 -9.65 -27.15 3.12
C ALA A 171 -10.58 -28.37 3.19
N GLN A 172 -11.86 -28.17 3.56
CA GLN A 172 -12.89 -29.21 3.56
C GLN A 172 -13.10 -29.82 2.17
N ILE A 173 -13.12 -29.00 1.10
CA ILE A 173 -13.23 -29.49 -0.29
C ILE A 173 -12.00 -30.30 -0.72
N ILE A 174 -10.80 -29.92 -0.25
CA ILE A 174 -9.56 -30.66 -0.51
C ILE A 174 -9.55 -31.99 0.24
N GLU A 175 -9.97 -32.00 1.50
CA GLU A 175 -10.04 -33.22 2.33
C GLU A 175 -11.11 -34.20 1.81
N ALA A 176 -12.28 -33.71 1.37
CA ALA A 176 -13.33 -34.53 0.75
C ALA A 176 -12.95 -35.10 -0.64
N LYS A 177 -11.83 -34.67 -1.23
CA LYS A 177 -11.28 -35.19 -2.50
C LYS A 177 -10.12 -36.17 -2.31
N ARG A 178 -9.73 -36.47 -1.07
CA ARG A 178 -8.59 -37.33 -0.72
C ARG A 178 -8.97 -38.79 -0.50
#